data_AF-A0A8D8BEC8-F1
#
_entry.id   AF-A0A8D8BEC8-F1
#
_cell.length_a   1.000
_cell.length_b   1.000
_cell.length_c   1.000
_cell.angle_alpha   90.00
_cell.angle_beta   90.00
_cell.angle_gamma   90.00
#
_symmetry.space_group_name_H-M   'P 1'
#
loop_
_entity.id
_entity.type
_entity.pdbx_description
1 polymer ?
#
loop_
_entity_poly.entity_id
_entity_poly.type
_entity_poly.pdbx_seq_one_letter_code
_entity_poly.pdbx_strand_id
1 'polypeptide(L)'
;MKALFIRNILYPGGNVSENYILVYSKQHQLPLCFRQWIEVARLCKNDSLLDSSKAFYKHFLNQENFIPKFKVDFPQFQWTIIWKNLNFNFIGSAEKSRLFAFLNNLIPNKEKLMAYNIGRLSNNLCDICNGIDNNGHRIMECPQSRIISNWTKNKVEKISGIKLVNLEDILSFEIDENKKSEKAALWLCILAISFNLKCYPGPSLFVFKKEIREMRWNNRLIFNKVFGTHLLRLGM
;
A
#
# COMPACT_ATOMS: atom_id res chain seq x y z
N MET A 1 -13.17 6.20 -6.26
CA MET A 1 -12.69 7.20 -7.25
C MET A 1 -13.79 8.20 -7.63
N LYS A 2 -14.96 7.75 -8.16
CA LYS A 2 -16.14 8.59 -8.49
C LYS A 2 -16.57 9.59 -7.39
N ALA A 3 -16.75 9.14 -6.14
CA ALA A 3 -17.15 10.01 -5.02
C ALA A 3 -16.12 11.10 -4.63
N LEU A 4 -14.83 10.80 -4.74
CA LEU A 4 -13.76 11.77 -4.45
C LEU A 4 -13.69 12.84 -5.56
N PHE A 5 -13.80 12.40 -6.81
CA PHE A 5 -13.85 13.28 -7.98
C PHE A 5 -15.05 14.25 -7.91
N ILE A 6 -16.24 13.75 -7.58
CA ILE A 6 -17.45 14.56 -7.45
C ILE A 6 -17.33 15.58 -6.32
N ARG A 7 -16.80 15.20 -5.15
CA ARG A 7 -16.55 16.15 -4.05
C ARG A 7 -15.59 17.26 -4.48
N ASN A 8 -14.51 16.93 -5.19
CA ASN A 8 -13.52 17.91 -5.63
C ASN A 8 -14.09 18.90 -6.67
N ILE A 9 -15.04 18.48 -7.50
CA ILE A 9 -15.80 19.38 -8.38
C ILE A 9 -16.68 20.35 -7.58
N LEU A 10 -17.37 19.83 -6.56
CA LEU A 10 -18.37 20.61 -5.80
C LEU A 10 -17.75 21.57 -4.78
N TYR A 11 -16.61 21.18 -4.20
CA TYR A 11 -15.92 21.94 -3.17
C TYR A 11 -14.45 22.18 -3.56
N PRO A 12 -14.19 23.02 -4.59
CA PRO A 12 -12.85 23.35 -5.03
C PRO A 12 -12.17 24.24 -3.98
N GLY A 13 -11.42 23.62 -3.06
CA GLY A 13 -10.69 24.32 -1.99
C GLY A 13 -9.79 23.45 -1.12
N GLY A 14 -9.76 22.12 -1.35
CA GLY A 14 -8.78 21.23 -0.71
C GLY A 14 -7.43 21.27 -1.42
N ASN A 15 -6.36 20.86 -0.71
CA ASN A 15 -4.93 20.81 -1.12
C ASN A 15 -4.57 20.08 -2.44
N VAL A 16 -5.52 19.76 -3.31
CA VAL A 16 -5.30 19.11 -4.60
C VAL A 16 -5.80 20.04 -5.69
N SER A 17 -4.90 20.84 -6.29
CA SER A 17 -5.25 21.66 -7.45
C SER A 17 -5.43 20.77 -8.67
N GLU A 18 -6.64 20.25 -8.86
CA GLU A 18 -7.06 19.53 -10.07
C GLU A 18 -7.29 20.51 -11.24
N ASN A 19 -6.38 21.49 -11.41
CA ASN A 19 -6.42 22.49 -12.49
C ASN A 19 -6.47 21.82 -13.87
N TYR A 20 -5.88 20.63 -14.01
CA TYR A 20 -5.95 19.86 -15.25
C TYR A 20 -7.40 19.45 -15.61
N ILE A 21 -8.26 19.15 -14.64
CA ILE A 21 -9.66 18.77 -14.89
C ILE A 21 -10.46 19.98 -15.36
N LEU A 22 -10.23 21.16 -14.76
CA LEU A 22 -10.85 22.40 -15.19
C LEU A 22 -10.41 22.80 -16.62
N VAL A 23 -9.13 22.63 -16.95
CA VAL A 23 -8.57 22.89 -18.29
C VAL A 23 -9.19 21.96 -19.33
N TYR A 24 -9.24 20.64 -19.07
CA TYR A 24 -9.81 19.68 -20.01
C TYR A 24 -11.35 19.75 -20.10
N SER A 25 -12.04 20.15 -19.04
CA SER A 25 -13.50 20.38 -19.08
C SER A 25 -13.88 21.49 -20.05
N LYS A 26 -13.07 22.55 -20.14
CA LYS A 26 -13.26 23.67 -21.07
C LYS A 26 -12.98 23.30 -22.52
N GLN A 27 -12.19 22.25 -22.77
CA GLN A 27 -11.79 21.80 -24.11
C GLN A 27 -12.68 20.67 -24.66
N HIS A 28 -13.74 20.25 -23.95
CA HIS A 28 -14.69 19.20 -24.35
C HIS A 28 -14.11 17.80 -24.67
N GLN A 29 -12.82 17.54 -24.39
CA GLN A 29 -12.16 16.26 -24.64
C GLN A 29 -12.18 15.29 -23.44
N LEU A 30 -13.26 15.31 -22.65
CA LEU A 30 -13.36 14.39 -21.50
C LEU A 30 -13.92 13.02 -21.92
N PRO A 31 -13.30 11.91 -21.45
CA PRO A 31 -13.88 10.58 -21.57
C PRO A 31 -15.31 10.54 -21.01
N LEU A 32 -16.16 9.68 -21.59
CA LEU A 32 -17.60 9.62 -21.28
C LEU A 32 -17.89 9.49 -19.78
N CYS A 33 -17.10 8.69 -19.06
CA CYS A 33 -17.23 8.49 -17.62
C CYS A 33 -17.07 9.78 -16.81
N PHE A 34 -16.13 10.65 -17.20
CA PHE A 34 -15.93 11.93 -16.51
C PHE A 34 -17.05 12.92 -16.78
N ARG A 35 -17.60 12.95 -18.00
CA ARG A 35 -18.79 13.75 -18.32
C ARG A 35 -19.99 13.32 -17.50
N GLN A 36 -20.22 12.01 -17.38
CA GLN A 36 -21.27 11.46 -16.52
C GLN A 36 -21.07 11.85 -15.05
N TRP A 37 -19.84 11.83 -14.54
CA TRP A 37 -19.56 12.22 -13.15
C TRP A 37 -19.76 13.72 -12.90
N ILE A 38 -19.49 14.59 -13.89
CA ILE A 38 -19.78 16.03 -13.79
C ILE A 38 -21.29 16.28 -13.70
N GLU A 39 -22.11 15.60 -14.50
CA GLU A 39 -23.57 15.74 -14.40
C GLU A 39 -24.09 15.26 -13.05
N VAL A 40 -23.58 14.13 -12.55
CA VAL A 40 -23.91 13.65 -11.21
C VAL A 40 -23.50 14.67 -10.14
N ALA A 41 -22.33 15.29 -10.26
CA ALA A 41 -21.91 16.35 -9.35
C ALA A 41 -22.90 17.52 -9.35
N ARG A 42 -23.35 17.98 -10.53
CA ARG A 42 -24.34 19.05 -10.64
C ARG A 42 -25.65 18.71 -9.94
N LEU A 43 -26.14 17.48 -10.08
CA LEU A 43 -27.35 17.01 -9.40
C LEU A 43 -27.19 17.00 -7.87
N CYS A 44 -25.99 16.69 -7.38
CA CYS A 44 -25.67 16.68 -5.96
C CYS A 44 -25.36 18.06 -5.35
N LYS A 45 -25.20 19.11 -6.16
CA LYS A 45 -24.72 20.44 -5.72
C LYS A 45 -25.57 21.09 -4.63
N ASN A 46 -26.87 20.78 -4.62
CA ASN A 46 -27.84 21.38 -3.70
C ASN A 46 -28.18 20.47 -2.50
N ASP A 47 -27.57 19.30 -2.39
CA ASP A 47 -27.81 18.37 -1.29
C ASP A 47 -26.82 18.64 -0.15
N SER A 48 -27.27 19.35 0.88
CA SER A 48 -26.47 19.73 2.06
C SER A 48 -25.99 18.53 2.87
N LEU A 49 -26.56 17.33 2.66
CA LEU A 49 -26.14 16.09 3.31
C LEU A 49 -24.90 15.47 2.66
N LEU A 50 -24.44 15.98 1.52
CA LEU A 50 -23.28 15.48 0.76
C LEU A 50 -22.02 16.36 0.97
N ASP A 51 -21.64 16.57 2.22
CA ASP A 51 -20.51 17.41 2.61
C ASP A 51 -19.13 16.74 2.55
N SER A 52 -19.10 15.42 2.41
CA SER A 52 -17.89 14.61 2.57
C SER A 52 -17.85 13.45 1.59
N SER A 53 -16.63 12.98 1.26
CA SER A 53 -16.44 11.84 0.34
C SER A 53 -17.17 10.58 0.83
N LYS A 54 -17.32 10.43 2.16
CA LYS A 54 -18.07 9.34 2.79
C LYS A 54 -19.57 9.46 2.55
N ALA A 55 -20.12 10.68 2.64
CA ALA A 55 -21.53 10.95 2.34
C ALA A 55 -21.85 10.66 0.86
N PHE A 56 -21.00 11.13 -0.06
CA PHE A 56 -21.11 10.78 -1.49
C PHE A 56 -21.06 9.27 -1.73
N TYR A 57 -20.14 8.55 -1.08
CA TYR A 57 -20.04 7.10 -1.25
C TYR A 57 -21.31 6.38 -0.79
N LYS A 58 -21.87 6.76 0.38
CA LYS A 58 -23.14 6.22 0.87
C LYS A 58 -24.31 6.54 -0.05
N HIS A 59 -24.38 7.77 -0.56
CA HIS A 59 -25.43 8.19 -1.49
C HIS A 59 -25.46 7.32 -2.75
N PHE A 60 -24.31 7.09 -3.38
CA PHE A 60 -24.25 6.23 -4.57
C PHE A 60 -24.54 4.76 -4.27
N LEU A 61 -24.06 4.23 -3.15
CA LEU A 61 -24.40 2.87 -2.73
C LEU A 61 -25.91 2.68 -2.56
N ASN A 62 -26.57 3.66 -1.94
CA ASN A 62 -28.00 3.62 -1.67
C ASN A 62 -28.84 3.80 -2.95
N GLN A 63 -28.44 4.70 -3.85
CA GLN A 63 -29.17 4.94 -5.11
C GLN A 63 -29.12 3.75 -6.07
N GLU A 64 -27.97 3.09 -6.17
CA GLU A 64 -27.78 2.00 -7.12
C GLU A 64 -28.32 0.65 -6.58
N ASN A 65 -28.94 0.62 -5.38
CA ASN A 65 -29.26 -0.61 -4.62
C ASN A 65 -28.11 -1.62 -4.68
N PHE A 66 -26.89 -1.10 -4.71
CA PHE A 66 -25.71 -1.89 -5.02
C PHE A 66 -25.30 -2.61 -3.75
N ILE A 67 -25.66 -3.89 -3.67
CA ILE A 67 -25.07 -4.80 -2.70
C ILE A 67 -23.76 -5.29 -3.31
N PRO A 68 -22.59 -4.89 -2.77
CA PRO A 68 -21.32 -5.35 -3.30
C PRO A 68 -21.29 -6.88 -3.18
N LYS A 69 -21.25 -7.57 -4.32
CA LYS A 69 -20.97 -9.01 -4.34
C LYS A 69 -19.49 -9.18 -4.03
N PHE A 70 -19.16 -9.42 -2.77
CA PHE A 70 -17.81 -9.79 -2.39
C PHE A 70 -17.65 -11.31 -2.50
N LYS A 71 -16.60 -11.73 -3.17
CA LYS A 71 -16.11 -13.10 -3.09
C LYS A 71 -14.90 -13.07 -2.16
N VAL A 72 -14.95 -13.85 -1.07
CA VAL A 72 -13.78 -14.01 -0.21
C VAL A 72 -12.87 -15.02 -0.89
N ASP A 73 -11.93 -14.53 -1.69
CA ASP A 73 -10.80 -15.34 -2.11
C ASP A 73 -9.88 -15.53 -0.88
N PHE A 74 -9.43 -16.76 -0.64
CA PHE A 74 -8.59 -17.16 0.50
C PHE A 74 -9.25 -16.98 1.89
N PRO A 75 -10.28 -17.79 2.24
CA PRO A 75 -11.00 -17.69 3.51
C PRO A 75 -10.13 -18.00 4.74
N GLN A 76 -8.98 -18.64 4.56
CA GLN A 76 -8.02 -18.91 5.63
C GLN A 76 -7.34 -17.64 6.18
N PHE A 77 -7.36 -16.53 5.43
CA PHE A 77 -6.76 -15.28 5.89
C PHE A 77 -7.74 -14.46 6.74
N GLN A 78 -7.24 -13.97 7.86
CA GLN A 78 -7.98 -13.06 8.74
C GLN A 78 -7.94 -11.64 8.18
N TRP A 79 -8.68 -11.42 7.09
CA TRP A 79 -8.68 -10.15 6.35
C TRP A 79 -8.97 -8.93 7.23
N THR A 80 -9.83 -9.06 8.24
CA THR A 80 -10.12 -7.98 9.20
C THR A 80 -8.87 -7.51 9.93
N ILE A 81 -8.00 -8.45 10.36
CA ILE A 81 -6.74 -8.16 11.03
C ILE A 81 -5.74 -7.55 10.05
N ILE A 82 -5.60 -8.14 8.85
CA ILE A 82 -4.72 -7.62 7.79
C ILE A 82 -5.07 -6.16 7.48
N TRP A 83 -6.35 -5.86 7.29
CA TRP A 83 -6.81 -4.49 7.01
C TRP A 83 -6.66 -3.56 8.21
N LYS A 84 -6.90 -4.03 9.44
CA LYS A 84 -6.62 -3.24 10.67
C LYS A 84 -5.14 -2.86 10.72
N ASN A 85 -4.25 -3.82 10.52
CA ASN A 85 -2.80 -3.63 10.52
C ASN A 85 -2.35 -2.66 9.43
N LEU A 86 -2.83 -2.80 8.19
CA LEU A 86 -2.49 -1.87 7.11
C LEU A 86 -2.99 -0.45 7.36
N ASN A 87 -4.05 -0.29 8.13
CA ASN A 87 -4.65 1.02 8.38
C ASN A 87 -4.01 1.81 9.52
N PHE A 88 -3.02 1.28 10.23
CA PHE A 88 -2.28 2.07 11.23
C PHE A 88 -1.73 3.37 10.63
N ASN A 89 -1.81 4.46 11.40
CA ASN A 89 -1.43 5.80 10.96
C ASN A 89 0.08 6.00 10.76
N PHE A 90 0.91 5.14 11.35
CA PHE A 90 2.38 5.20 11.20
C PHE A 90 2.89 4.52 9.93
N ILE A 91 2.01 3.86 9.16
CA ILE A 91 2.34 3.30 7.85
C ILE A 91 2.07 4.37 6.81
N GLY A 92 3.07 4.69 5.99
CA GLY A 92 2.93 5.68 4.92
C GLY A 92 1.96 5.25 3.83
N SER A 93 1.36 6.21 3.14
CA SER A 93 0.41 5.94 2.05
C SER A 93 1.03 5.15 0.91
N ALA A 94 2.31 5.38 0.62
CA ALA A 94 3.06 4.65 -0.40
C ALA A 94 3.20 3.17 -0.04
N GLU A 95 3.54 2.86 1.22
CA GLU A 95 3.63 1.50 1.73
C GLU A 95 2.25 0.82 1.70
N LYS A 96 1.19 1.50 2.16
CA LYS A 96 -0.19 0.97 2.09
C LYS A 96 -0.58 0.60 0.66
N SER A 97 -0.26 1.48 -0.29
CA SER A 97 -0.58 1.28 -1.72
C SER A 97 0.17 0.09 -2.31
N ARG A 98 1.46 -0.06 -1.99
CA ARG A 98 2.27 -1.21 -2.43
C ARG A 98 1.81 -2.51 -1.80
N LEU A 99 1.51 -2.54 -0.51
CA LEU A 99 1.00 -3.74 0.14
C LEU A 99 -0.39 -4.14 -0.37
N PHE A 100 -1.27 -3.16 -0.61
CA PHE A 100 -2.54 -3.43 -1.28
C PHE A 100 -2.33 -4.09 -2.64
N ALA A 101 -1.42 -3.54 -3.46
CA ALA A 101 -1.07 -4.12 -4.75
C ALA A 101 -0.42 -5.52 -4.62
N PHE A 102 0.38 -5.75 -3.59
CA PHE A 102 0.99 -7.05 -3.31
C PHE A 102 -0.07 -8.10 -2.94
N LEU A 103 -0.93 -7.82 -1.94
CA LEU A 103 -1.97 -8.74 -1.46
C LEU A 103 -2.99 -9.10 -2.53
N ASN A 104 -3.29 -8.16 -3.43
CA ASN A 104 -4.20 -8.40 -4.57
C ASN A 104 -3.48 -8.89 -5.82
N ASN A 105 -2.19 -9.28 -5.69
CA ASN A 105 -1.38 -9.77 -6.78
C ASN A 105 -1.37 -8.84 -8.02
N LEU A 106 -1.38 -7.52 -7.82
CA LEU A 106 -1.41 -6.49 -8.87
C LEU A 106 -0.02 -6.01 -9.30
N ILE A 107 1.02 -6.32 -8.51
CA ILE A 107 2.39 -5.89 -8.86
C ILE A 107 2.88 -6.65 -10.09
N PRO A 108 3.33 -5.95 -11.16
CA PRO A 108 3.82 -6.60 -12.36
C PRO A 108 5.17 -7.28 -12.11
N ASN A 109 5.32 -8.49 -12.64
CA ASN A 109 6.54 -9.29 -12.63
C ASN A 109 6.65 -10.09 -13.93
N LYS A 110 7.82 -10.63 -14.28
CA LYS A 110 7.99 -11.29 -15.58
C LYS A 110 7.10 -12.52 -15.72
N GLU A 111 6.83 -13.26 -14.64
CA GLU A 111 5.87 -14.37 -14.66
C GLU A 111 4.49 -13.93 -15.17
N LYS A 112 3.93 -12.85 -14.61
CA LYS A 112 2.65 -12.30 -15.06
C LYS A 112 2.71 -11.69 -16.45
N LEU A 113 3.75 -10.92 -16.73
CA LEU A 113 3.90 -10.26 -18.03
C LEU A 113 3.96 -11.32 -19.14
N MET A 114 4.66 -12.44 -18.90
CA MET A 114 4.68 -13.57 -19.82
C MET A 114 3.32 -14.26 -19.91
N ALA A 115 2.65 -14.55 -18.78
CA ALA A 115 1.32 -15.16 -18.76
C ALA A 115 0.25 -14.33 -19.51
N TYR A 116 0.38 -13.00 -19.51
CA TYR A 116 -0.52 -12.08 -20.21
C TYR A 116 -0.01 -11.66 -21.60
N ASN A 117 1.09 -12.23 -22.09
CA ASN A 117 1.73 -11.87 -23.36
C ASN A 117 2.05 -10.36 -23.50
N ILE A 118 2.39 -9.70 -22.39
CA ILE A 118 2.77 -8.28 -22.34
C ILE A 118 4.29 -8.15 -22.49
N GLY A 119 4.74 -7.35 -23.46
CA GLY A 119 6.15 -6.95 -23.59
C GLY A 119 7.08 -7.95 -24.30
N ARG A 120 6.56 -9.04 -24.90
CA ARG A 120 7.33 -10.04 -25.67
C ARG A 120 8.58 -10.55 -24.93
N LEU A 121 8.41 -10.88 -23.65
CA LEU A 121 9.49 -11.47 -22.85
C LEU A 121 9.86 -12.86 -23.37
N SER A 122 11.16 -13.16 -23.43
CA SER A 122 11.67 -14.47 -23.86
C SER A 122 11.60 -15.55 -22.77
N ASN A 123 11.57 -15.15 -21.49
CA ASN A 123 11.40 -16.03 -20.34
C ASN A 123 10.83 -15.25 -19.13
N ASN A 124 10.44 -15.99 -18.09
CA ASN A 124 9.97 -15.46 -16.81
C ASN A 124 11.04 -15.48 -15.71
N LEU A 125 12.33 -15.51 -16.07
CA LEU A 125 13.42 -15.69 -15.12
C LEU A 125 13.97 -14.33 -14.61
N CYS A 126 14.37 -14.33 -13.35
CA CYS A 126 15.04 -13.23 -12.67
C CYS A 126 16.42 -12.98 -13.28
N ASP A 127 16.72 -11.73 -13.63
CA ASP A 127 17.98 -11.33 -14.27
C ASP A 127 19.21 -11.47 -13.36
N ILE A 128 19.00 -11.58 -12.04
CA ILE A 128 20.10 -11.70 -11.05
C ILE A 128 20.47 -13.16 -10.81
N CYS A 129 19.49 -14.04 -10.64
CA CYS A 129 19.74 -15.39 -10.13
C CYS A 129 19.03 -16.51 -10.90
N ASN A 130 18.41 -16.20 -12.04
CA ASN A 130 17.70 -17.14 -12.91
C ASN A 130 16.55 -17.93 -12.24
N GLY A 131 16.07 -17.51 -11.07
CA GLY A 131 14.85 -18.04 -10.45
C GLY A 131 13.59 -17.51 -11.15
N ILE A 132 12.42 -18.12 -10.88
CA ILE A 132 11.14 -17.60 -11.41
C ILE A 132 10.87 -16.21 -10.84
N ASP A 133 10.71 -15.21 -11.69
CA ASP A 133 10.46 -13.84 -11.28
C ASP A 133 8.98 -13.60 -10.94
N ASN A 134 8.65 -13.91 -9.69
CA ASN A 134 7.36 -13.62 -9.06
C ASN A 134 7.52 -12.74 -7.81
N ASN A 135 6.41 -12.31 -7.20
CA ASN A 135 6.48 -11.41 -6.05
C ASN A 135 7.12 -12.06 -4.81
N GLY A 136 6.88 -13.35 -4.58
CA GLY A 136 7.51 -14.10 -3.48
C GLY A 136 9.03 -14.14 -3.65
N HIS A 137 9.48 -14.42 -4.87
CA HIS A 137 10.89 -14.41 -5.24
C HIS A 137 11.53 -13.04 -4.96
N ARG A 138 10.89 -11.95 -5.40
CA ARG A 138 11.38 -10.58 -5.20
C ARG A 138 11.43 -10.16 -3.74
N ILE A 139 10.61 -10.72 -2.86
CA ILE A 139 10.61 -10.38 -1.43
C ILE A 139 11.60 -11.25 -0.65
N MET A 140 11.68 -12.55 -0.94
CA MET A 140 12.33 -13.51 -0.02
C MET A 140 13.48 -14.31 -0.61
N GLU A 141 13.49 -14.57 -1.92
CA GLU A 141 14.38 -15.58 -2.51
C GLU A 141 15.55 -14.97 -3.28
N CYS A 142 15.30 -13.87 -3.99
CA CYS A 142 16.33 -13.13 -4.72
C CYS A 142 17.49 -12.80 -3.77
N PRO A 143 18.77 -12.98 -4.15
CA PRO A 143 19.90 -12.91 -3.23
C PRO A 143 19.93 -11.67 -2.32
N GLN A 144 19.68 -10.48 -2.90
CA GLN A 144 19.68 -9.22 -2.15
C GLN A 144 18.44 -9.08 -1.24
N SER A 145 17.26 -9.39 -1.77
CA SER A 145 16.01 -9.38 -1.01
C SER A 145 16.06 -10.35 0.17
N ARG A 146 16.65 -11.54 -0.03
CA ARG A 146 16.84 -12.56 1.00
C ARG A 146 17.69 -12.05 2.16
N ILE A 147 18.76 -11.28 1.87
CA ILE A 147 19.61 -10.67 2.91
C ILE A 147 18.78 -9.67 3.73
N ILE A 148 18.01 -8.81 3.08
CA ILE A 148 17.15 -7.81 3.73
C ILE A 148 16.07 -8.52 4.58
N SER A 149 15.42 -9.52 4.01
CA SER A 149 14.35 -10.26 4.67
C SER A 149 14.84 -11.04 5.88
N ASN A 150 15.97 -11.74 5.78
CA ASN A 150 16.57 -12.43 6.92
C ASN A 150 17.01 -11.45 8.01
N TRP A 151 17.62 -10.32 7.64
CA TRP A 151 17.96 -9.28 8.61
C TRP A 151 16.71 -8.75 9.32
N THR A 152 15.64 -8.47 8.58
CA THR A 152 14.37 -7.97 9.12
C THR A 152 13.73 -8.98 10.07
N LYS A 153 13.61 -10.26 9.68
CA LYS A 153 13.07 -11.33 10.53
C LYS A 153 13.82 -11.44 11.86
N ASN A 154 15.15 -11.45 11.81
CA ASN A 154 15.99 -11.49 13.00
C ASN A 154 15.79 -10.26 13.91
N LYS A 155 15.49 -9.09 13.34
CA LYS A 155 15.21 -7.88 14.13
C LYS A 155 13.82 -7.88 14.72
N VAL A 156 12.82 -8.37 13.99
CA VAL A 156 11.46 -8.52 14.48
C VAL A 156 11.42 -9.48 15.67
N GLU A 157 12.07 -10.63 15.57
CA GLU A 157 12.17 -11.60 16.67
C GLU A 157 12.83 -10.97 17.90
N LYS A 158 13.93 -10.22 17.72
CA LYS A 158 14.61 -9.53 18.84
C LYS A 158 13.79 -8.41 19.48
N ILE A 159 12.97 -7.70 18.70
CA ILE A 159 12.18 -6.56 19.18
C ILE A 159 10.90 -7.02 19.89
N SER A 160 10.23 -8.02 19.32
CA SER A 160 8.86 -8.38 19.67
C SER A 160 8.68 -9.83 20.13
N GLY A 161 9.67 -10.69 19.94
CA GLY A 161 9.56 -12.14 20.17
C GLY A 161 8.82 -12.90 19.05
N ILE A 162 8.28 -12.20 18.05
CA ILE A 162 7.54 -12.81 16.94
C ILE A 162 8.52 -13.48 15.98
N LYS A 163 8.37 -14.79 15.78
CA LYS A 163 9.11 -15.56 14.77
C LYS A 163 8.30 -15.59 13.48
N LEU A 164 8.93 -15.14 12.40
CA LEU A 164 8.31 -15.06 11.07
C LEU A 164 8.94 -16.10 10.15
N VAL A 165 8.13 -16.81 9.36
CA VAL A 165 8.63 -17.64 8.26
C VAL A 165 8.86 -16.73 7.06
N ASN A 166 7.82 -15.99 6.68
CA ASN A 166 7.80 -14.96 5.65
C ASN A 166 7.52 -13.58 6.28
N LEU A 167 7.93 -12.51 5.58
CA LEU A 167 7.76 -11.15 6.11
C LEU A 167 6.28 -10.77 6.23
N GLU A 168 5.46 -11.20 5.27
CA GLU A 168 4.04 -10.94 5.18
C GLU A 168 3.22 -11.64 6.27
N ASP A 169 3.77 -12.67 6.93
CA ASP A 169 3.09 -13.36 8.03
C ASP A 169 2.70 -12.37 9.13
N ILE A 170 3.51 -11.31 9.34
CA ILE A 170 3.25 -10.24 10.32
C ILE A 170 1.85 -9.61 10.16
N LEU A 171 1.31 -9.59 8.93
CA LEU A 171 0.03 -8.98 8.62
C LEU A 171 -1.13 -9.77 9.23
N SER A 172 -0.94 -11.06 9.48
CA SER A 172 -1.94 -11.94 10.08
C SER A 172 -1.87 -11.94 11.62
N PHE A 173 -0.85 -11.33 12.22
CA PHE A 173 -0.77 -11.19 13.68
C PHE A 173 -1.67 -10.04 14.15
N GLU A 174 -2.42 -10.27 15.22
CA GLU A 174 -3.14 -9.17 15.87
C GLU A 174 -2.16 -8.28 16.63
N ILE A 175 -1.81 -7.14 16.04
CA ILE A 175 -0.88 -6.18 16.63
C ILE A 175 -1.61 -5.36 17.71
N ASP A 176 -1.10 -5.42 18.94
CA ASP A 176 -1.61 -4.65 20.07
C ASP A 176 -1.25 -3.17 19.91
N GLU A 177 -2.28 -2.32 19.92
CA GLU A 177 -2.11 -0.88 19.78
C GLU A 177 -1.36 -0.23 20.94
N ASN A 178 -1.22 -0.91 22.08
CA ASN A 178 -0.49 -0.39 23.23
C ASN A 178 0.97 -0.87 23.24
N LYS A 179 1.32 -1.91 22.48
CA LYS A 179 2.68 -2.47 22.44
C LYS A 179 3.51 -1.85 21.33
N LYS A 180 4.38 -0.91 21.73
CA LYS A 180 5.32 -0.22 20.84
C LYS A 180 6.27 -1.17 20.09
N SER A 181 6.64 -2.30 20.70
CA SER A 181 7.48 -3.34 20.09
C SER A 181 6.80 -4.02 18.90
N GLU A 182 5.52 -4.37 19.02
CA GLU A 182 4.75 -5.00 17.95
C GLU A 182 4.49 -4.02 16.80
N LYS A 183 4.19 -2.75 17.12
CA LYS A 183 4.11 -1.68 16.10
C LYS A 183 5.42 -1.50 15.33
N ALA A 184 6.56 -1.53 16.04
CA ALA A 184 7.87 -1.42 15.44
C ALA A 184 8.18 -2.62 14.52
N ALA A 185 7.80 -3.82 14.93
CA ALA A 185 7.91 -5.03 14.12
C ALA A 185 7.06 -4.94 12.84
N LEU A 186 5.78 -4.58 12.97
CA LEU A 186 4.88 -4.40 11.83
C LEU A 186 5.43 -3.37 10.85
N TRP A 187 5.83 -2.20 11.33
CA TRP A 187 6.38 -1.13 10.50
C TRP A 187 7.63 -1.61 9.74
N LEU A 188 8.55 -2.31 10.42
CA LEU A 188 9.80 -2.77 9.81
C LEU A 188 9.55 -3.81 8.71
N CYS A 189 8.67 -4.78 8.93
CA CYS A 189 8.28 -5.75 7.92
C CYS A 189 7.62 -5.10 6.70
N ILE A 190 6.66 -4.21 6.94
CA ILE A 190 5.96 -3.46 5.89
C ILE A 190 6.95 -2.68 5.04
N LEU A 191 7.91 -1.99 5.68
CA LEU A 191 8.92 -1.24 4.97
C LEU A 191 9.85 -2.16 4.16
N ALA A 192 10.26 -3.31 4.71
CA ALA A 192 11.09 -4.28 4.00
C ALA A 192 10.40 -4.87 2.76
N ILE A 193 9.13 -5.28 2.88
CA ILE A 193 8.31 -5.75 1.76
C ILE A 193 8.21 -4.66 0.69
N SER A 194 7.80 -3.45 1.10
CA SER A 194 7.66 -2.29 0.23
C SER A 194 8.96 -1.95 -0.52
N PHE A 195 10.08 -1.99 0.18
CA PHE A 195 11.40 -1.68 -0.36
C PHE A 195 11.90 -2.73 -1.33
N ASN A 196 11.77 -4.02 -1.00
CA ASN A 196 12.15 -5.13 -1.90
C ASN A 196 11.33 -5.12 -3.19
N LEU A 197 10.05 -4.76 -3.13
CA LEU A 197 9.18 -4.64 -4.30
C LEU A 197 9.47 -3.38 -5.14
N LYS A 198 9.81 -2.26 -4.50
CA LYS A 198 10.10 -0.97 -5.17
C LYS A 198 11.46 -0.96 -5.88
N CYS A 199 12.50 -1.44 -5.21
CA CYS A 199 13.89 -1.25 -5.61
C CYS A 199 14.49 -2.44 -6.37
N TYR A 200 13.64 -3.38 -6.83
CA TYR A 200 14.06 -4.53 -7.61
C TYR A 200 14.57 -4.09 -9.01
N PRO A 201 15.68 -4.66 -9.54
CA PRO A 201 16.49 -5.75 -9.00
C PRO A 201 17.83 -5.23 -8.44
N GLY A 202 17.91 -4.69 -7.22
CA GLY A 202 19.22 -4.32 -6.69
C GLY A 202 19.36 -3.52 -5.40
N PRO A 203 18.43 -3.54 -4.43
CA PRO A 203 18.70 -2.80 -3.22
C PRO A 203 19.64 -3.59 -2.30
N SER A 204 20.69 -2.95 -1.80
CA SER A 204 21.53 -3.56 -0.76
C SER A 204 20.95 -3.32 0.65
N LEU A 205 21.29 -4.19 1.60
CA LEU A 205 20.95 -3.99 3.00
C LEU A 205 21.49 -2.65 3.56
N PHE A 206 22.60 -2.16 3.02
CA PHE A 206 23.15 -0.87 3.39
C PHE A 206 22.21 0.29 3.02
N VAL A 207 21.69 0.29 1.78
CA VAL A 207 20.73 1.30 1.33
C VAL A 207 19.44 1.22 2.14
N PHE A 208 18.94 0.01 2.39
CA PHE A 208 17.75 -0.20 3.23
C PHE A 208 17.92 0.42 4.63
N LYS A 209 19.03 0.12 5.30
CA LYS A 209 19.34 0.70 6.62
C LYS A 209 19.50 2.22 6.57
N LYS A 210 20.09 2.75 5.50
CA LYS A 210 20.19 4.21 5.30
C LYS A 210 18.80 4.84 5.22
N GLU A 211 17.89 4.29 4.43
CA GLU A 211 16.52 4.78 4.29
C GLU A 211 15.77 4.74 5.64
N ILE A 212 15.93 3.67 6.42
CA ILE A 212 15.34 3.61 7.77
C ILE A 212 15.89 4.72 8.67
N ARG A 213 17.20 4.96 8.66
CA ARG A 213 17.83 6.01 9.49
C ARG A 213 17.31 7.39 9.12
N GLU A 214 17.21 7.67 7.82
CA GLU A 214 16.70 8.95 7.31
C GLU A 214 15.23 9.14 7.68
N MET A 215 14.37 8.12 7.50
CA MET A 215 12.97 8.17 7.92
C MET A 215 12.83 8.42 9.43
N ARG A 216 13.64 7.73 10.24
CA ARG A 216 13.66 7.90 11.70
C ARG A 216 14.12 9.29 12.10
N TRP A 217 15.17 9.82 11.47
CA TRP A 217 15.72 11.14 11.78
C TRP A 217 14.70 12.24 11.46
N ASN A 218 14.11 12.18 10.26
CA ASN A 218 13.15 13.15 9.78
C ASN A 218 11.83 13.12 10.58
N ASN A 219 11.51 12.01 11.24
CA ASN A 219 10.27 11.81 11.98
C ASN A 219 10.50 11.45 13.47
N ARG A 220 11.61 11.91 14.07
CA ARG A 220 12.09 11.46 15.39
C ARG A 220 11.03 11.49 16.49
N LEU A 221 10.26 12.58 16.58
CA LEU A 221 9.21 12.74 17.61
C LEU A 221 8.10 11.69 17.44
N ILE A 222 7.64 11.47 16.20
CA ILE A 222 6.61 10.48 15.87
C ILE A 222 7.15 9.08 16.14
N PHE A 223 8.38 8.78 15.72
CA PHE A 223 8.99 7.47 15.94
C PHE A 223 9.14 7.14 17.42
N ASN A 224 9.61 8.08 18.24
CA ASN A 224 9.71 7.86 19.69
C ASN A 224 8.34 7.68 20.35
N LYS A 225 7.33 8.43 19.89
CA LYS A 225 5.95 8.31 20.39
C LYS A 225 5.37 6.92 20.06
N VAL A 226 5.47 6.49 18.81
CA VAL A 226 4.83 5.28 18.28
C VAL A 226 5.62 4.01 18.63
N PHE A 227 6.95 4.04 18.49
CA PHE A 227 7.82 2.86 18.56
C PHE A 227 8.75 2.86 19.78
N GLY A 228 8.81 3.95 20.55
CA GLY A 228 9.71 4.05 21.71
C GLY A 228 11.18 3.93 21.29
N THR A 229 11.96 3.16 22.05
CA THR A 229 13.39 2.92 21.77
C THR A 229 13.63 1.65 20.94
N HIS A 230 12.57 0.92 20.56
CA HIS A 230 12.70 -0.38 19.90
C HIS A 230 13.39 -0.30 18.54
N LEU A 231 13.19 0.79 17.80
CA LEU A 231 13.88 1.04 16.52
C LEU A 231 15.29 1.67 16.69
N LEU A 232 15.67 2.10 17.90
CA LEU A 232 17.04 2.57 18.19
C LEU A 232 17.99 1.38 18.37
N ARG A 233 17.49 0.28 18.94
CA ARG A 233 18.23 -0.98 19.15
C ARG A 233 18.53 -1.76 17.86
N LEU A 234 18.13 -1.23 16.72
CA LEU A 234 18.40 -1.85 15.42
C LEU A 234 19.89 -1.80 15.03
N GLY A 235 20.74 -1.06 15.73
CA GLY A 235 22.17 -0.94 15.42
C GLY A 235 22.39 -0.15 14.12
N MET A 236 21.61 0.92 13.96
CA MET A 236 21.60 1.81 12.80
C MET A 236 21.85 3.24 13.22
#